data_AF-A0A4S4N5A0-F1
#
_entry.id   AF-A0A4S4N5A0-F1
#
_cell.length_a   1.000
_cell.length_b   1.000
_cell.length_c   1.000
_cell.angle_alpha   90.00
_cell.angle_beta   90.00
_cell.angle_gamma   90.00
#
_symmetry.space_group_name_H-M   'P 1'
#
loop_
_entity.id
_entity.type
_entity.pdbx_description
1 polymer ?
#
loop_
_entity_poly.entity_id
_entity_poly.type
_entity_poly.pdbx_seq_one_letter_code
_entity_poly.pdbx_strand_id
1 'polypeptide(L)'
;MVLSSGKSGLGGPEDFELRSGSDDDGEKYAGERILKTMKAEGIMDAVVIITRWYGGEMLGPIRFSHIETCTREVCRMFRQKDDMEEAITTLNSLDAILSGLRAELSTISSSLSTESTSTARKSQDYSPMRDSLDLKKAKRLITARENSIRAVKSSLSKAKGQQPP
;
A
#
# COMPACT_ATOMS: atom_id res chain seq x y z
N MET A 1 -14.97 -4.44 -4.87
CA MET A 1 -15.30 -5.86 -5.12
C MET A 1 -16.36 -6.28 -4.11
N VAL A 2 -17.35 -7.10 -4.48
CA VAL A 2 -18.39 -7.55 -3.54
C VAL A 2 -18.56 -9.05 -3.57
N LEU A 3 -18.98 -9.62 -2.44
CA LEU A 3 -19.26 -11.05 -2.33
C LEU A 3 -20.50 -11.38 -3.17
N SER A 4 -20.36 -12.36 -4.06
CA SER A 4 -21.47 -12.88 -4.86
C SER A 4 -22.51 -13.54 -3.97
N SER A 5 -23.78 -13.43 -4.36
CA SER A 5 -24.90 -13.96 -3.56
C SER A 5 -24.74 -15.46 -3.30
N GLY A 6 -24.85 -15.87 -2.03
CA GLY A 6 -24.75 -17.26 -1.61
C GLY A 6 -23.32 -17.83 -1.56
N LYS A 7 -22.29 -16.99 -1.74
CA LYS A 7 -20.88 -17.39 -1.61
C LYS A 7 -20.35 -17.04 -0.23
N SER A 8 -19.31 -17.75 0.22
CA SER A 8 -18.68 -17.52 1.53
C SER A 8 -17.45 -16.62 1.46
N GLY A 9 -16.87 -16.43 0.27
CA GLY A 9 -15.65 -15.64 0.06
C GLY A 9 -14.38 -16.43 0.36
N LEU A 10 -14.50 -17.69 0.79
CA LEU A 10 -13.39 -18.60 1.05
C LEU A 10 -13.10 -19.53 -0.14
N GLY A 11 -14.01 -19.60 -1.12
CA GLY A 11 -13.90 -20.47 -2.29
C GLY A 11 -12.92 -19.98 -3.36
N GLY A 12 -12.34 -18.79 -3.19
CA GLY A 12 -11.40 -18.17 -4.12
C GLY A 12 -12.00 -16.96 -4.86
N PRO A 13 -11.32 -16.47 -5.92
CA PRO A 13 -11.69 -15.24 -6.60
C PRO A 13 -13.09 -15.25 -7.21
N GLU A 14 -13.56 -16.43 -7.63
CA GLU A 14 -14.87 -16.63 -8.25
C GLU A 14 -16.05 -16.36 -7.29
N ASP A 15 -15.78 -16.30 -5.99
CA ASP A 15 -16.80 -15.93 -4.99
C ASP A 15 -17.11 -14.43 -5.01
N PHE A 16 -16.34 -13.64 -5.75
CA PHE A 16 -16.45 -12.20 -5.78
C PHE A 16 -16.83 -11.68 -7.17
N GLU A 17 -17.62 -10.62 -7.21
CA GLU A 17 -17.96 -9.90 -8.43
C GLU A 17 -17.50 -8.43 -8.36
N LEU A 18 -17.11 -7.89 -9.52
CA LEU A 18 -16.84 -6.47 -9.65
C LEU A 18 -18.14 -5.73 -9.97
N ARG A 19 -18.63 -4.95 -8.99
CA ARG A 19 -19.70 -3.97 -9.25
C ARG A 19 -19.10 -2.64 -9.66
N SER A 20 -19.65 -2.08 -10.73
CA SER A 20 -19.30 -0.75 -11.22
C SER A 20 -20.55 -0.06 -11.77
N GLY A 21 -20.58 1.27 -11.72
CA GLY A 21 -21.69 2.08 -12.21
C GLY A 21 -21.26 3.52 -12.40
N SER A 22 -22.09 4.29 -13.09
CA SER A 22 -21.88 5.70 -13.34
C SER A 22 -23.21 6.43 -13.47
N ASP A 23 -23.19 7.72 -13.14
CA ASP A 23 -24.30 8.64 -13.34
C ASP A 23 -23.76 9.89 -14.06
N ASP A 24 -24.54 10.42 -15.00
CA ASP A 24 -24.19 11.60 -15.79
C ASP A 24 -24.49 12.91 -15.04
N ASP A 25 -25.40 12.89 -14.05
CA ASP A 25 -25.82 14.05 -13.24
C ASP A 25 -26.03 15.34 -14.06
N GLY A 26 -26.78 15.22 -15.16
CA GLY A 26 -27.12 16.34 -16.05
C GLY A 26 -26.09 16.65 -17.16
N GLU A 27 -24.86 16.11 -17.12
CA GLU A 27 -23.89 16.20 -18.22
C GLU A 27 -23.83 14.87 -18.98
N LYS A 28 -24.68 14.75 -20.01
CA LYS A 28 -24.81 13.52 -20.81
C LYS A 28 -23.45 12.97 -21.28
N TYR A 29 -23.26 11.67 -21.11
CA TYR A 29 -22.05 10.88 -21.42
C TYR A 29 -20.84 11.12 -20.51
N ALA A 30 -20.93 11.98 -19.49
CA ALA A 30 -19.82 12.22 -18.58
C ALA A 30 -19.53 11.01 -17.68
N GLY A 31 -20.56 10.40 -17.10
CA GLY A 31 -20.44 9.31 -16.13
C GLY A 31 -19.70 8.11 -16.71
N GLU A 32 -20.08 7.68 -17.91
CA GLU A 32 -19.43 6.53 -18.55
C GLU A 32 -17.98 6.82 -18.95
N ARG A 33 -17.65 8.07 -19.33
CA ARG A 33 -16.26 8.48 -19.59
C ARG A 33 -15.40 8.47 -18.34
N ILE A 34 -15.94 8.92 -17.21
CA ILE A 34 -15.28 8.83 -15.90
C ILE A 34 -15.02 7.36 -15.57
N LEU A 35 -16.06 6.52 -15.63
CA LEU A 35 -15.94 5.10 -15.31
C LEU A 35 -14.93 4.39 -16.23
N LYS A 36 -14.93 4.69 -17.53
CA LYS A 36 -13.95 4.17 -18.48
C LYS A 36 -12.53 4.58 -18.09
N THR A 37 -12.32 5.82 -17.69
CA THR A 37 -11.01 6.33 -17.26
C THR A 37 -10.56 5.66 -15.95
N MET A 38 -11.46 5.48 -14.98
CA MET A 38 -11.17 4.73 -13.75
C MET A 38 -10.73 3.30 -14.05
N LYS A 39 -11.45 2.60 -14.93
CA LYS A 39 -11.11 1.23 -15.37
C LYS A 39 -9.73 1.18 -16.05
N ALA A 40 -9.45 2.13 -16.95
CA ALA A 40 -8.16 2.20 -17.63
C ALA A 40 -6.99 2.48 -16.66
N GLU A 41 -7.24 3.27 -15.61
CA GLU A 41 -6.28 3.53 -14.55
C GLU A 41 -6.24 2.42 -13.49
N GLY A 42 -7.05 1.36 -13.59
CA GLY A 42 -7.06 0.22 -12.68
C GLY A 42 -7.56 0.55 -11.27
N ILE A 43 -8.43 1.55 -11.13
CA ILE A 43 -8.96 1.96 -9.83
C ILE A 43 -10.10 1.03 -9.40
N MET A 44 -10.03 0.57 -8.16
CA MET A 44 -11.03 -0.26 -7.50
C MET A 44 -11.41 0.36 -6.15
N ASP A 45 -12.57 -0.03 -5.61
CA ASP A 45 -13.05 0.35 -4.28
C ASP A 45 -13.07 1.87 -4.01
N ALA A 46 -13.31 2.65 -5.06
CA ALA A 46 -13.40 4.11 -5.01
C ALA A 46 -14.58 4.63 -5.82
N VAL A 47 -15.07 5.81 -5.44
CA VAL A 47 -16.03 6.61 -6.19
C VAL A 47 -15.35 7.91 -6.60
N VAL A 48 -15.44 8.27 -7.88
CA VAL A 48 -14.95 9.55 -8.40
C VAL A 48 -16.14 10.43 -8.71
N ILE A 49 -16.17 11.63 -8.13
CA ILE A 49 -17.18 12.66 -8.37
C ILE A 49 -16.47 13.84 -9.03
N ILE A 50 -16.99 14.29 -10.17
CA ILE A 50 -16.48 15.47 -10.86
C ILE A 50 -17.55 16.54 -10.84
N THR A 51 -17.21 17.68 -10.22
CA THR A 51 -18.02 18.88 -10.29
C THR A 51 -17.48 19.79 -11.37
N ARG A 52 -18.37 20.32 -12.21
CA ARG A 52 -18.01 21.27 -13.26
C ARG A 52 -18.92 22.49 -13.19
N TRP A 53 -18.30 23.67 -13.21
CA TRP A 53 -18.99 24.96 -13.16
C TRP A 53 -19.02 25.61 -14.54
N TYR A 54 -20.17 26.21 -14.92
CA TYR A 54 -20.27 26.98 -16.15
C TYR A 54 -19.67 28.38 -15.96
N GLY A 55 -18.61 28.68 -16.71
CA GLY A 55 -17.86 29.94 -16.60
C GLY A 55 -18.30 31.07 -17.53
N GLY A 56 -19.42 30.92 -18.24
CA GLY A 56 -19.91 31.92 -19.20
C GLY A 56 -19.64 31.59 -20.68
N GLU A 57 -18.81 30.60 -20.98
CA GLU A 57 -18.51 30.13 -22.33
C GLU A 57 -18.85 28.65 -22.53
N MET A 58 -19.44 28.33 -23.68
CA MET A 58 -19.73 26.96 -24.07
C MET A 58 -18.48 26.25 -24.60
N LEU A 59 -17.87 25.42 -23.75
CA LEU A 59 -16.71 24.59 -24.11
C LEU A 59 -16.96 23.57 -25.23
N GLY A 60 -18.22 23.26 -25.56
CA GLY A 60 -18.50 22.22 -26.57
C GLY A 60 -17.90 20.86 -26.16
N PRO A 61 -17.38 20.04 -27.09
CA PRO A 61 -16.84 18.72 -26.78
C PRO A 61 -15.58 18.70 -25.90
N ILE A 62 -14.77 19.77 -25.85
CA ILE A 62 -13.48 19.79 -25.12
C ILE A 62 -13.67 19.59 -23.61
N ARG A 63 -14.86 19.91 -23.09
CA ARG A 63 -15.22 19.69 -21.68
C ARG A 63 -15.03 18.23 -21.24
N PHE A 64 -15.25 17.27 -22.13
CA PHE A 64 -15.05 15.86 -21.82
C PHE A 64 -13.58 15.53 -21.65
N SER A 65 -12.68 16.17 -22.39
CA SER A 65 -11.24 16.04 -22.19
C SER A 65 -10.79 16.61 -20.84
N HIS A 66 -11.44 17.67 -20.34
CA HIS A 66 -11.19 18.19 -18.99
C HIS A 66 -11.67 17.21 -17.92
N ILE A 67 -12.87 16.63 -18.09
CA ILE A 67 -13.42 15.60 -17.19
C ILE A 67 -12.49 14.39 -17.12
N GLU A 68 -12.04 13.87 -18.27
CA GLU A 68 -11.15 12.70 -18.32
C GLU A 68 -9.76 13.01 -17.75
N THR A 69 -9.20 14.19 -18.03
CA THR A 69 -7.91 14.61 -17.46
C THR A 69 -7.99 14.72 -15.94
N CYS A 70 -9.02 15.40 -15.41
CA CYS A 70 -9.26 15.51 -13.98
C CYS A 70 -9.45 14.13 -13.32
N THR A 71 -10.26 13.26 -13.95
CA THR A 71 -10.44 11.87 -13.49
C THR A 71 -9.08 11.17 -13.37
N ARG A 72 -8.27 11.26 -14.42
CA ARG A 72 -6.96 10.59 -14.48
C ARG A 72 -6.01 11.07 -13.39
N GLU A 73 -5.96 12.37 -13.14
CA GLU A 73 -5.11 12.95 -12.10
C GLU A 73 -5.50 12.45 -10.71
N VAL A 74 -6.79 12.47 -10.39
CA VAL A 74 -7.31 11.96 -9.12
C VAL A 74 -7.05 10.46 -8.97
N CYS A 75 -7.30 9.66 -10.01
CA CYS A 75 -7.00 8.23 -10.02
C CYS A 75 -5.52 7.95 -9.73
N ARG A 76 -4.60 8.72 -10.33
CA ARG A 76 -3.16 8.57 -10.09
C ARG A 76 -2.78 8.93 -8.66
N MET A 77 -3.33 10.00 -8.12
CA MET A 77 -3.11 10.39 -6.72
C MET A 77 -3.65 9.35 -5.74
N PHE A 78 -4.84 8.81 -6.01
CA PHE A 78 -5.45 7.76 -5.20
C PHE A 78 -4.55 6.52 -5.13
N ARG A 79 -4.10 6.02 -6.28
CA ARG A 79 -3.19 4.88 -6.35
C ARG A 79 -1.85 5.13 -5.63
N GLN A 80 -1.27 6.32 -5.75
CA GLN A 80 -0.02 6.62 -5.05
C GLN A 80 -0.18 6.60 -3.52
N LYS A 81 -1.35 7.03 -3.01
CA LYS A 81 -1.68 6.94 -1.58
C LYS A 81 -1.85 5.49 -1.15
N ASP A 82 -2.58 4.70 -1.94
CA ASP A 82 -2.81 3.28 -1.68
C ASP A 82 -1.48 2.49 -1.65
N ASP A 83 -0.64 2.65 -2.69
CA ASP A 83 0.71 2.06 -2.77
C ASP A 83 1.57 2.45 -1.55
N MET A 84 1.43 3.68 -1.04
CA MET A 84 2.20 4.15 0.12
C MET A 84 1.71 3.52 1.41
N GLU A 85 0.40 3.37 1.59
CA GLU A 85 -0.18 2.70 2.75
C GLU A 85 0.21 1.22 2.79
N GLU A 86 0.22 0.55 1.63
CA GLU A 86 0.74 -0.82 1.51
C GLU A 86 2.23 -0.90 1.88
N ALA A 87 3.04 0.04 1.39
CA ALA A 87 4.47 0.08 1.68
C ALA A 87 4.75 0.31 3.19
N ILE A 88 4.00 1.21 3.84
CA ILE A 88 4.11 1.45 5.29
C ILE A 88 3.71 0.20 6.08
N THR A 89 2.61 -0.45 5.69
CA THR A 89 2.16 -1.70 6.32
C THR A 89 3.23 -2.78 6.21
N THR A 90 3.84 -2.92 5.03
CA THR A 90 4.95 -3.84 4.79
C THR A 90 6.15 -3.50 5.68
N LEU A 91 6.54 -2.23 5.77
CA LEU A 91 7.65 -1.79 6.63
C LEU A 91 7.41 -2.11 8.10
N ASN A 92 6.21 -1.86 8.63
CA ASN A 92 5.85 -2.19 10.00
C ASN A 92 5.95 -3.70 10.26
N SER A 93 5.47 -4.53 9.32
CA SER A 93 5.61 -5.99 9.40
C SER A 93 7.07 -6.43 9.40
N LEU A 94 7.89 -5.89 8.50
CA LEU A 94 9.32 -6.20 8.44
C LEU A 94 10.05 -5.78 9.73
N ASP A 95 9.72 -4.62 10.30
CA ASP A 95 10.30 -4.16 11.57
C ASP A 95 9.91 -5.06 12.74
N ALA A 96 8.65 -5.53 12.79
CA ALA A 96 8.19 -6.48 13.80
C ALA A 96 8.95 -7.82 13.70
N ILE A 97 9.09 -8.37 12.48
CA ILE A 97 9.86 -9.60 12.23
C ILE A 97 11.31 -9.41 12.67
N LEU A 98 11.91 -8.29 12.29
CA LEU A 98 13.30 -7.99 12.57
C LEU A 98 13.53 -7.85 14.09
N SER A 99 12.62 -7.16 14.79
CA SER A 99 12.64 -7.06 16.26
C SER A 99 12.61 -8.43 16.92
N GLY A 100 11.71 -9.31 16.48
CA GLY A 100 11.61 -10.69 16.99
C GLY A 100 12.90 -11.49 16.77
N LEU A 101 13.46 -11.46 15.55
CA LEU A 101 14.70 -12.16 15.24
C LEU A 101 15.91 -11.63 16.02
N ARG A 102 15.98 -10.31 16.26
CA ARG A 102 17.03 -9.72 17.09
C ARG A 102 16.89 -10.11 18.56
N ALA A 103 15.66 -10.18 19.07
CA ALA A 103 15.40 -10.65 20.43
C ALA A 103 15.84 -12.12 20.60
N GLU A 104 15.48 -12.99 19.65
CA GLU A 104 15.91 -14.40 19.66
C GLU A 104 17.43 -14.54 19.62
N LEU A 105 18.10 -13.80 18.73
CA LEU A 105 19.56 -13.78 18.64
C LEU A 105 20.18 -13.26 19.95
N SER A 106 19.62 -12.20 20.53
CA SER A 106 20.07 -11.65 21.83
C SER A 106 20.00 -12.70 22.92
N THR A 107 18.90 -13.45 23.03
CA THR A 107 18.74 -14.52 24.03
C THR A 107 19.79 -15.63 23.85
N ILE A 108 20.07 -16.04 22.61
CA ILE A 108 21.11 -17.03 22.30
C ILE A 108 22.52 -16.47 22.57
N SER A 109 22.76 -15.18 22.34
CA SER A 109 24.06 -14.55 22.59
C SER A 109 24.32 -14.31 24.07
N SER A 110 23.28 -13.98 24.84
CA SER A 110 23.37 -13.71 26.28
C SER A 110 23.47 -14.98 27.13
N SER A 111 23.04 -16.14 26.62
CA SER A 111 23.42 -17.43 27.22
C SER A 111 24.92 -17.76 27.03
N LEU A 112 25.63 -17.04 26.14
CA LEU A 112 27.06 -17.23 25.85
C LEU A 112 27.98 -16.12 26.41
N SER A 113 27.45 -15.02 26.98
CA SER A 113 28.27 -13.91 27.49
C SER A 113 27.62 -13.18 28.68
N THR A 114 28.39 -13.04 29.77
CA THR A 114 28.03 -12.25 30.96
C THR A 114 28.43 -10.80 30.70
N GLU A 115 27.50 -9.87 30.91
CA GLU A 115 27.54 -8.40 30.68
C GLU A 115 27.18 -7.90 29.28
N SER A 116 26.07 -7.14 29.17
CA SER A 116 26.07 -5.72 28.72
C SER A 116 24.67 -5.09 28.57
N THR A 117 24.67 -3.78 28.73
CA THR A 117 23.61 -2.75 28.70
C THR A 117 22.69 -2.77 27.47
N SER A 118 21.36 -2.78 27.69
CA SER A 118 20.33 -2.76 26.65
C SER A 118 19.93 -1.33 26.24
N THR A 119 20.47 -0.81 25.14
CA THR A 119 19.83 0.35 24.48
C THR A 119 18.67 -0.15 23.62
N ALA A 120 17.44 -0.05 24.14
CA ALA A 120 16.22 -0.28 23.38
C ALA A 120 16.17 0.67 22.16
N ARG A 121 16.29 0.13 20.95
CA ARG A 121 16.09 0.91 19.73
C ARG A 121 14.60 1.22 19.61
N LYS A 122 14.25 2.51 19.55
CA LYS A 122 12.87 2.97 19.31
C LYS A 122 12.33 2.40 17.99
N SER A 123 11.05 2.04 17.97
CA SER A 123 10.31 1.71 16.75
C SER A 123 10.36 2.90 15.79
N GLN A 124 10.62 2.62 14.52
CA GLN A 124 10.67 3.66 13.49
C GLN A 124 9.24 4.15 13.21
N ASP A 125 9.03 5.46 13.23
CA ASP A 125 7.76 6.06 12.83
C ASP A 125 7.79 6.39 11.32
N TYR A 126 6.81 5.87 10.59
CA TYR A 126 6.65 6.09 9.14
C TYR A 126 5.53 7.09 8.81
N SER A 127 4.84 7.63 9.81
CA SER A 127 3.76 8.62 9.64
C SER A 127 4.16 9.79 8.73
N PRO A 128 5.37 10.39 8.84
CA PRO A 128 5.77 11.49 7.95
C PRO A 128 5.90 11.10 6.47
N MET A 129 6.14 9.82 6.17
CA MET A 129 6.26 9.37 4.77
C MET A 129 4.90 9.27 4.08
N ARG A 130 3.82 9.07 4.86
CA ARG A 130 2.44 9.00 4.35
C ARG A 130 2.04 10.29 3.63
N ASP A 131 2.45 11.44 4.17
CA ASP A 131 2.15 12.76 3.60
C ASP A 131 3.02 13.08 2.37
N SER A 132 4.29 12.69 2.41
CA SER A 132 5.25 13.00 1.34
C SER A 132 5.01 12.23 0.03
N LEU A 133 4.31 11.08 0.11
CA LEU A 133 4.12 10.14 -1.01
C LEU A 133 5.43 9.73 -1.72
N ASP A 134 6.56 9.74 -1.02
CA ASP A 134 7.86 9.31 -1.57
C ASP A 134 7.98 7.77 -1.64
N LEU A 135 7.29 7.19 -2.63
CA LEU A 135 7.31 5.74 -2.88
C LEU A 135 8.71 5.19 -3.17
N LYS A 136 9.61 6.01 -3.71
CA LYS A 136 11.00 5.59 -3.99
C LYS A 136 11.75 5.34 -2.69
N LYS A 137 11.62 6.25 -1.73
CA LYS A 137 12.20 6.08 -0.39
C LYS A 137 11.58 4.89 0.33
N ALA A 138 10.26 4.70 0.25
CA ALA A 138 9.58 3.56 0.87
C ALA A 138 10.13 2.23 0.34
N LYS A 139 10.24 2.07 -1.00
CA LYS A 139 10.82 0.88 -1.63
C LYS A 139 12.27 0.62 -1.19
N ARG A 140 13.10 1.67 -1.12
CA ARG A 140 14.49 1.54 -0.63
C ARG A 140 14.55 1.05 0.81
N LEU A 141 13.67 1.56 1.68
CA LEU A 141 13.59 1.12 3.08
C LEU A 141 13.14 -0.34 3.20
N ILE A 142 12.16 -0.76 2.41
CA ILE A 142 11.70 -2.16 2.36
C ILE A 142 12.88 -3.07 2.03
N THR A 143 13.60 -2.79 0.94
CA THR A 143 14.79 -3.58 0.56
C THR A 143 15.87 -3.58 1.65
N ALA A 144 16.10 -2.45 2.32
CA ALA A 144 17.05 -2.38 3.42
C ALA A 144 16.62 -3.27 4.62
N ARG A 145 15.32 -3.33 4.92
CA ARG A 145 14.78 -4.20 5.97
C ARG A 145 14.83 -5.67 5.60
N GLU A 146 14.48 -6.04 4.38
CA GLU A 146 14.62 -7.40 3.86
C GLU A 146 16.07 -7.90 3.95
N ASN A 147 17.03 -7.07 3.53
CA ASN A 147 18.45 -7.39 3.63
C ASN A 147 18.91 -7.53 5.09
N SER A 148 18.40 -6.68 5.98
CA SER A 148 18.69 -6.78 7.42
C SER A 148 18.13 -8.06 8.02
N ILE A 149 16.90 -8.45 7.68
CA ILE A 149 16.31 -9.73 8.09
C ILE A 149 17.18 -10.89 7.61
N ARG A 150 17.63 -10.87 6.35
CA ARG A 150 18.51 -11.91 5.79
C ARG A 150 19.82 -12.03 6.57
N ALA A 151 20.45 -10.90 6.89
CA ALA A 151 21.69 -10.87 7.66
C ALA A 151 21.50 -11.40 9.10
N VAL A 152 20.41 -11.00 9.78
CA VAL A 152 20.10 -11.48 11.14
C VAL A 152 19.79 -12.98 11.12
N LYS A 153 18.99 -13.46 10.17
CA LYS A 153 18.72 -14.90 9.99
C LYS A 153 20.01 -15.71 9.80
N SER A 154 20.95 -15.22 8.99
CA SER A 154 22.25 -15.87 8.79
C SER A 154 23.10 -15.89 10.07
N SER A 155 23.05 -14.83 10.87
CA SER A 155 23.77 -14.77 12.15
C SER A 155 23.15 -15.72 13.17
N LEU A 156 21.82 -15.80 13.20
CA LEU A 156 21.06 -16.67 14.08
C LEU A 156 21.29 -18.16 13.75
N SER A 157 21.34 -18.52 12.46
CA SER A 157 21.69 -19.89 12.05
C SER A 157 23.11 -20.28 12.45
N LYS A 158 24.08 -19.36 12.36
CA LYS A 158 25.46 -19.59 12.83
C LYS A 158 25.53 -19.77 14.33
N ALA A 159 24.81 -18.94 15.10
CA ALA A 159 24.77 -19.03 16.56
C ALA A 159 24.14 -20.35 17.03
N LYS A 160 23.04 -20.79 16.40
CA LYS A 160 22.42 -22.10 16.69
C LYS A 160 23.34 -23.28 16.36
N GLY A 161 24.11 -23.20 15.28
CA GLY A 161 25.06 -24.26 14.91
C GLY A 161 26.28 -24.36 15.82
N GLN A 162 26.54 -23.37 16.69
CA GLN A 162 27.65 -23.37 17.65
C GLN A 162 27.24 -23.86 19.05
N GLN A 163 25.97 -24.22 19.27
CA GLN A 163 25.54 -24.85 20.52
C GLN A 163 26.02 -26.31 20.58
N PRO A 164 26.76 -26.73 21.63
CA PRO A 164 27.13 -28.13 21.82
C PRO A 164 25.88 -29.00 22.09
N PRO A 165 25.94 -30.31 21.76
CA PRO A 165 24.81 -31.24 21.91
C PRO A 165 24.38 -31.46 23.37
#